data_AF-A0A7W7VNI1-F1
#
_entry.id   AF-A0A7W7VNI1-F1
#
_cell.length_a   1.000
_cell.length_b   1.000
_cell.length_c   1.000
_cell.angle_alpha   90.00
_cell.angle_beta   90.00
_cell.angle_gamma   90.00
#
_symmetry.space_group_name_H-M   'P 1'
#
loop_
_entity.id
_entity.type
_entity.pdbx_description
1 polymer ?
#
loop_
_entity_poly.entity_id
_entity_poly.type
_entity_poly.pdbx_seq_one_letter_code
_entity_poly.pdbx_strand_id
1 'polypeptide(L)'
;MREINAVAEAWDFQCLRCEHVWGDLYETCHADDGRPVVWRRRGIVTTPPWVDLSCPECSASHVKPLPSRGYRDTPKIPRQN
;
A
#
# COMPACT_ATOMS: atom_id res chain seq x y z
N MET A 1 1.37 -26.20 5.10
CA MET A 1 0.75 -25.12 4.30
C MET A 1 1.32 -23.82 4.86
N ARG A 2 2.13 -23.08 4.09
CA ARG A 2 2.72 -21.83 4.59
C ARG A 2 1.60 -20.81 4.75
N GLU A 3 1.45 -20.28 5.97
CA GLU A 3 0.47 -19.23 6.25
C GLU A 3 1.03 -17.93 5.68
N ILE A 4 0.41 -17.45 4.60
CA ILE A 4 0.65 -16.11 4.07
C ILE A 4 -0.34 -15.21 4.79
N ASN A 5 0.14 -14.39 5.73
CA ASN A 5 -0.71 -13.41 6.39
C ASN A 5 -0.71 -12.14 5.53
N ALA A 6 -1.84 -11.87 4.87
CA ALA A 6 -2.04 -10.66 4.08
C ALA A 6 -2.75 -9.60 4.94
N VAL A 7 -2.13 -8.43 5.08
CA VAL A 7 -2.68 -7.29 5.82
C VAL A 7 -3.04 -6.20 4.82
N ALA A 8 -4.28 -5.69 4.87
CA ALA A 8 -4.64 -4.47 4.15
C ALA A 8 -4.05 -3.27 4.88
N GLU A 9 -3.46 -2.35 4.14
CA GLU A 9 -2.97 -1.07 4.62
C GLU A 9 -3.50 0.05 3.73
N ALA A 10 -4.28 0.96 4.33
CA ALA A 10 -4.70 2.18 3.66
C ALA A 10 -3.58 3.21 3.73
N TRP A 11 -3.24 3.79 2.59
CA TRP A 11 -2.22 4.81 2.46
C TRP A 11 -2.79 6.06 1.80
N ASP A 12 -2.51 7.20 2.40
CA ASP A 12 -2.81 8.51 1.80
C ASP A 12 -1.53 9.07 1.18
N PHE A 13 -1.67 9.73 0.04
CA PHE A 13 -0.56 10.32 -0.70
C PHE A 13 -0.88 11.75 -1.03
N GLN A 14 0.16 12.60 -1.03
CA GLN A 14 0.07 13.98 -1.47
C GLN A 14 1.08 14.22 -2.60
N CYS A 15 0.62 14.77 -3.71
CA CYS A 15 1.50 15.27 -4.75
C CYS A 15 2.09 16.61 -4.33
N LEU A 16 3.41 16.74 -4.31
CA LEU A 16 4.09 18.00 -4.00
C LEU A 16 4.15 18.96 -5.20
N ARG A 17 3.61 18.56 -6.36
CA ARG A 17 3.55 19.40 -7.57
C ARG A 17 2.20 20.08 -7.76
N CYS A 18 1.10 19.34 -7.64
CA CYS A 18 -0.26 19.86 -7.83
C CYS A 18 -1.12 19.82 -6.57
N GLU A 19 -0.54 19.43 -5.43
CA GLU A 19 -1.19 19.36 -4.12
C GLU A 19 -2.35 18.36 -4.04
N HIS A 20 -2.59 17.57 -5.09
CA HIS A 20 -3.62 16.54 -5.12
C HIS A 20 -3.34 15.47 -4.04
N VAL A 21 -4.38 15.14 -3.28
CA VAL A 21 -4.36 14.12 -2.23
C VAL A 21 -5.28 12.97 -2.64
N TRP A 22 -4.78 11.73 -2.52
CA TRP A 22 -5.57 10.54 -2.80
C TRP A 22 -5.23 9.40 -1.84
N GLY A 23 -6.20 8.52 -1.61
CA GLY A 23 -6.03 7.29 -0.86
C GLY A 23 -5.91 6.07 -1.77
N ASP A 24 -5.08 5.11 -1.39
CA ASP A 24 -4.96 3.82 -2.04
C ASP A 24 -4.83 2.68 -1.04
N LEU A 25 -5.13 1.46 -1.47
CA LEU A 25 -5.11 0.27 -0.63
C LEU A 25 -3.97 -0.65 -1.08
N TYR A 26 -3.06 -0.91 -0.16
CA TYR A 26 -1.98 -1.85 -0.32
C TYR A 26 -2.25 -3.12 0.50
N GLU A 27 -1.77 -4.24 0.02
CA GLU A 27 -1.82 -5.51 0.73
C GLU A 27 -0.38 -5.95 0.99
N THR A 28 -0.03 -6.12 2.25
CA THR A 28 1.27 -6.65 2.67
C THR A 28 1.15 -8.11 3.03
N CYS A 29 1.81 -8.96 2.24
CA CYS A 29 1.89 -10.39 2.52
C CYS A 29 3.18 -10.67 3.28
N HIS A 30 3.04 -10.99 4.57
CA HIS A 30 4.12 -11.46 5.41
C HIS A 30 4.26 -12.97 5.26
N ALA A 31 5.42 -13.42 4.78
CA ALA A 31 5.80 -14.82 4.90
C ALA A 31 6.44 -15.02 6.28
N ASP A 32 5.88 -15.94 7.07
CA ASP A 32 6.29 -16.27 8.45
C ASP A 32 7.79 -16.58 8.62
N ASP A 33 8.45 -16.91 7.51
CA ASP A 33 9.86 -17.28 7.37
C ASP A 33 10.86 -16.08 7.39
N GLY A 34 10.44 -14.86 7.74
CA GLY A 34 11.31 -13.66 7.69
C GLY A 34 11.70 -13.22 6.26
N ARG A 35 10.94 -13.69 5.27
CA ARG A 35 11.12 -13.42 3.84
C ARG A 35 10.51 -12.07 3.45
N PRO A 36 10.94 -11.48 2.31
CA PRO A 36 10.52 -10.15 1.90
C PRO A 36 9.00 -10.02 1.84
N VAL A 37 8.49 -8.94 2.45
CA VAL A 37 7.08 -8.54 2.39
C VAL A 37 6.70 -8.32 0.93
N VAL A 38 5.76 -9.11 0.41
CA VAL A 38 5.23 -8.89 -0.94
C VAL A 38 4.15 -7.83 -0.83
N TRP A 39 4.32 -6.74 -1.57
CA TRP A 39 3.34 -5.66 -1.66
C TRP A 39 2.43 -5.92 -2.86
N ARG A 40 1.13 -5.75 -2.65
CA ARG A 40 0.15 -5.73 -3.74
C ARG A 40 -0.67 -4.45 -3.68
N ARG A 41 -1.08 -3.97 -4.85
CA ARG A 41 -2.02 -2.88 -5.01
C ARG A 41 -3.13 -3.39 -5.92
N ARG A 42 -4.36 -3.45 -5.41
CA ARG A 42 -5.52 -4.01 -6.14
C ARG A 42 -5.23 -5.42 -6.68
N GLY A 43 -4.58 -6.28 -5.90
CA GLY A 43 -4.18 -7.63 -6.30
C GLY A 43 -2.95 -7.75 -7.22
N ILE A 44 -2.40 -6.64 -7.72
CA ILE A 44 -1.19 -6.64 -8.57
C ILE A 44 0.05 -6.49 -7.69
N VAL A 45 1.04 -7.37 -7.87
CA VAL A 45 2.34 -7.26 -7.17
C VAL A 45 3.03 -5.96 -7.57
N THR A 46 3.43 -5.18 -6.58
CA THR A 46 4.02 -3.85 -6.75
C THR A 46 5.23 -3.66 -5.84
N THR A 47 5.95 -2.57 -6.07
CA THR A 47 6.90 -2.03 -5.09
C THR A 47 6.17 -1.42 -3.89
N PRO A 48 6.87 -1.20 -2.77
CA PRO A 48 6.29 -0.55 -1.60
C PRO A 48 5.75 0.86 -1.91
N PRO A 49 4.77 1.35 -1.13
CA PRO A 49 4.06 2.62 -1.33
C PRO A 49 4.94 3.88 -1.14
N TRP A 50 6.26 3.78 -1.04
CA TRP A 50 7.17 4.91 -0.98
C TRP A 50 8.23 4.90 -2.10
N VAL A 51 8.22 3.89 -2.98
CA VAL A 51 9.29 3.68 -3.97
C VAL A 51 8.91 4.20 -5.36
N ASP A 52 7.73 3.86 -5.87
CA ASP A 52 7.36 4.15 -7.27
C ASP A 52 5.91 4.63 -7.37
N LEU A 53 5.67 5.89 -7.01
CA LEU A 53 4.36 6.51 -7.08
C LEU A 53 4.38 7.74 -7.97
N SER A 54 3.41 7.78 -8.86
CA SER A 54 3.11 8.94 -9.70
C SER A 54 1.73 9.47 -9.37
N CYS A 55 1.61 10.79 -9.31
CA CYS A 55 0.33 11.45 -9.09
C CYS A 55 -0.66 11.10 -10.21
N PRO A 56 -1.89 10.65 -9.91
CA PRO A 56 -2.88 10.31 -10.92
C PRO A 56 -3.34 11.52 -11.74
N GLU A 57 -3.29 12.73 -11.17
CA GLU A 57 -3.73 13.96 -11.84
C GLU A 57 -2.66 14.55 -12.77
N CYS A 58 -1.41 14.63 -12.31
CA CYS A 58 -0.36 15.36 -13.05
C CYS A 58 0.83 14.48 -13.50
N SER A 59 0.78 13.18 -13.23
CA SER A 59 1.83 12.20 -13.53
C SER A 59 3.23 12.52 -12.95
N ALA A 60 3.31 13.46 -12.00
CA ALA A 60 4.57 13.77 -11.33
C ALA A 60 4.93 12.69 -10.32
N SER A 61 6.22 12.32 -10.27
CA SER A 61 6.78 11.37 -9.29
C SER A 61 7.07 12.00 -7.93
N HIS A 62 6.85 13.30 -7.76
CA HIS A 62 7.08 13.99 -6.49
C HIS A 62 5.87 13.78 -5.57
N VAL A 63 5.77 12.58 -5.02
CA VAL A 63 4.67 12.11 -4.18
C VAL A 63 5.18 11.82 -2.78
N LYS A 64 4.50 12.35 -1.77
CA LYS A 64 4.79 12.09 -0.37
C LYS A 64 3.72 11.15 0.21
N PRO A 65 4.09 9.99 0.76
CA PRO A 65 3.17 9.21 1.59
C PRO A 65 2.89 9.98 2.87
N LEU A 66 1.61 10.14 3.19
CA LEU A 66 1.15 10.68 4.46
C LEU A 66 1.03 9.52 5.45
N PRO A 67 1.37 9.72 6.73
CA PRO A 67 1.19 8.68 7.73
C PRO A 67 -0.29 8.32 7.79
N SER A 68 -0.61 7.05 7.50
CA SER A 68 -1.96 6.52 7.62
C SER A 68 -2.51 6.84 9.00
N ARG A 69 -3.76 7.32 9.08
CA ARG A 69 -4.50 7.31 10.35
C ARG A 69 -4.37 5.88 10.89
N GLY A 70 -3.70 5.74 12.03
CA GLY A 70 -2.98 4.53 12.37
C GLY A 70 -3.74 3.21 12.20
N TYR A 71 -2.96 2.14 12.06
CA TYR A 71 -3.21 0.68 12.01
C TYR A 71 -4.46 0.07 12.70
N ARG A 72 -5.30 0.84 13.38
CA ARG A 72 -6.48 0.39 14.14
C ARG A 72 -7.73 0.14 13.30
N ASP A 73 -7.82 0.66 12.07
CA ASP A 73 -9.06 0.59 11.28
C ASP A 73 -8.91 -0.15 9.94
N THR A 74 -7.81 -0.88 9.72
CA THR A 74 -7.67 -1.65 8.49
C THR A 74 -8.58 -2.89 8.53
N PRO A 75 -9.51 -3.03 7.58
CA PRO A 75 -10.38 -4.21 7.53
C PRO A 75 -9.50 -5.45 7.34
N LYS A 76 -9.67 -6.44 8.21
CA LYS A 76 -9.05 -7.75 8.02
C LYS A 76 -9.58 -8.33 6.72
N ILE A 77 -8.72 -8.45 5.70
CA ILE A 77 -9.11 -9.06 4.43
C ILE A 77 -9.49 -10.52 4.74
N PRO A 78 -10.72 -10.95 4.43
CA PRO A 78 -11.09 -12.35 4.55
C PRO A 78 -10.17 -13.18 3.66
N ARG A 79 -9.65 -14.27 4.22
CA ARG A 79 -8.84 -15.25 3.51
C ARG A 79 -9.59 -15.68 2.24
N GLN A 80 -9.07 -15.36 1.05
CA GLN A 80 -9.59 -15.95 -0.18
C GLN A 80 -9.22 -17.43 -0.18
N ASN A 81 -10.25 -18.26 -0.13
CA ASN A 81 -10.20 -19.73 -0.09
C ASN A 81 -10.19 -20.30 -1.51
#